data_AF-A0A957IF41-F1
#
_entry.id   AF-A0A957IF41-F1
#
_cell.length_a   1.000
_cell.length_b   1.000
_cell.length_c   1.000
_cell.angle_alpha   90.00
_cell.angle_beta   90.00
_cell.angle_gamma   90.00
#
_symmetry.space_group_name_H-M   'P 1'
#
loop_
_entity.id
_entity.type
_entity.pdbx_description
1 polymer ?
#
loop_
_entity_poly.entity_id
_entity_poly.type
_entity_poly.pdbx_seq_one_letter_code
_entity_poly.pdbx_strand_id
1 'polypeptide(L)'
;MARRQKRFEVMDERAVNKDGFVTEWPEVGLVAMGSPNDPIPSIKVQNGVIVEMDGKKRTEFDFNELFIANYAINANLAEEMMAIPCVEIARKLVDINVPRAEVVKIFSGLTPAKIATVMDELNMVEMMMGVQKMRARRTPSN
;
A
#
# COMPACT_ATOMS: atom_id res chain seq x y z
N MET A 1 -7.75 -9.86 -49.20
CA MET A 1 -7.39 -9.12 -47.96
C MET A 1 -8.68 -8.67 -47.30
N ALA A 2 -8.90 -8.98 -46.02
CA ALA A 2 -10.09 -8.51 -45.33
C ALA A 2 -10.11 -6.97 -45.31
N ARG A 3 -11.25 -6.36 -45.67
CA ARG A 3 -11.41 -4.90 -45.68
C ARG A 3 -11.44 -4.41 -44.24
N ARG A 4 -10.38 -3.74 -43.78
CA ARG A 4 -10.28 -3.23 -42.41
C ARG A 4 -11.22 -2.03 -42.23
N GLN A 5 -11.84 -1.90 -41.06
CA GLN A 5 -12.72 -0.78 -40.75
C GLN A 5 -11.87 0.48 -40.49
N LYS A 6 -12.12 1.56 -41.23
CA LYS A 6 -11.42 2.87 -41.10
C LYS A 6 -11.31 3.39 -39.67
N ARG A 7 -12.29 3.08 -38.81
CA ARG A 7 -12.26 3.46 -37.39
C ARG A 7 -11.04 2.88 -36.65
N PHE A 8 -10.64 1.65 -36.96
CA PHE A 8 -9.47 1.01 -36.34
C PHE A 8 -8.16 1.57 -36.87
N GLU A 9 -8.09 1.98 -38.14
CA GLU A 9 -6.91 2.66 -38.69
C GLU A 9 -6.64 3.97 -37.92
N VAL A 10 -7.69 4.77 -37.67
CA VAL A 10 -7.58 6.00 -36.86
C VAL A 10 -7.25 5.70 -35.39
N MET A 11 -7.73 4.58 -34.84
CA MET A 11 -7.41 4.20 -33.46
C MET A 11 -5.96 3.75 -33.31
N ASP A 12 -5.41 2.99 -34.26
CA ASP A 12 -4.03 2.52 -34.25
C ASP A 12 -3.02 3.67 -34.28
N GLU A 13 -3.32 4.74 -35.01
CA GLU A 13 -2.45 5.93 -35.14
C GLU A 13 -2.45 6.82 -33.88
N ARG A 14 -3.32 6.56 -32.90
CA ARG A 14 -3.36 7.33 -31.65
C ARG A 14 -2.05 7.17 -30.88
N ALA A 15 -1.58 8.28 -30.31
CA ALA A 15 -0.31 8.33 -29.58
C ALA A 15 -0.22 7.33 -28.42
N VAL A 16 -1.34 7.00 -27.77
CA VAL A 16 -1.39 6.01 -26.66
C VAL A 16 -0.87 4.64 -27.06
N ASN A 17 -0.97 4.24 -28.33
CA ASN A 17 -0.45 2.93 -28.77
C ASN A 17 1.08 2.88 -28.89
N LYS A 18 1.76 4.01 -28.64
CA LYS A 18 3.22 4.06 -28.50
C LYS A 18 3.66 3.81 -27.05
N ASP A 19 2.71 3.78 -26.11
CA ASP A 19 2.99 3.47 -24.71
C ASP A 19 3.21 1.95 -24.57
N GLY A 20 4.15 1.57 -23.70
CA GLY A 20 4.49 0.17 -23.45
C GLY A 20 3.50 -0.48 -22.47
N PHE A 21 2.42 -1.07 -22.99
CA PHE A 21 1.54 -1.90 -22.19
C PHE A 21 2.02 -3.36 -22.20
N VAL A 22 2.15 -3.94 -21.02
CA VAL A 22 2.49 -5.36 -20.82
C VAL A 22 1.43 -6.02 -19.95
N THR A 23 1.28 -7.33 -20.10
CA THR A 23 0.48 -8.13 -19.17
C THR A 23 1.21 -8.27 -17.85
N GLU A 24 0.45 -8.50 -16.77
CA GLU A 24 1.04 -8.78 -15.46
C GLU A 24 1.93 -10.02 -15.51
N TRP A 25 3.03 -9.98 -14.77
CA TRP A 25 3.99 -11.08 -14.62
C TRP A 25 4.51 -11.12 -13.16
N PRO A 26 3.74 -11.73 -12.23
CA PRO A 26 4.03 -11.72 -10.79
C PRO A 26 5.35 -12.36 -10.39
N GLU A 27 5.82 -13.37 -11.12
CA GLU A 27 7.05 -14.11 -10.83
C GLU A 27 8.31 -13.23 -10.93
N VAL A 28 8.24 -12.14 -11.68
CA VAL A 28 9.32 -11.16 -11.82
C VAL A 28 8.96 -9.79 -11.24
N GLY A 29 7.83 -9.69 -10.54
CA GLY A 29 7.37 -8.46 -9.90
C GLY A 29 6.73 -7.43 -10.84
N LEU A 30 6.32 -7.81 -12.06
CA LEU A 30 5.57 -6.92 -12.96
C LEU A 30 4.07 -6.99 -12.64
N VAL A 31 3.71 -6.51 -11.47
CA VAL A 31 2.33 -6.34 -11.01
C VAL A 31 2.28 -5.08 -10.15
N ALA A 32 1.22 -4.28 -10.30
CA ALA A 32 1.18 -2.97 -9.64
C ALA A 32 0.91 -3.08 -8.13
N MET A 33 -0.10 -3.86 -7.75
CA MET A 33 -0.56 -4.08 -6.37
C MET A 33 -1.26 -5.44 -6.28
N GLY A 34 -1.38 -6.02 -5.08
CA GLY A 34 -2.14 -7.25 -4.86
C GLY A 34 -1.51 -8.48 -5.51
N SER A 35 -0.18 -8.59 -5.49
CA SER A 35 0.50 -9.76 -6.03
C SER A 35 0.11 -11.01 -5.24
N PRO A 36 -0.11 -12.16 -5.88
CA PRO A 36 -0.25 -13.42 -5.15
C PRO A 36 1.00 -13.81 -4.35
N ASN A 37 2.16 -13.18 -4.66
CA ASN A 37 3.43 -13.39 -3.96
C ASN A 37 3.65 -12.40 -2.81
N ASP A 38 2.76 -11.42 -2.62
CA ASP A 38 2.88 -10.47 -1.52
C ASP A 38 2.67 -11.18 -0.17
N PRO A 39 3.43 -10.82 0.87
CA PRO A 39 3.29 -11.46 2.17
C PRO A 39 1.95 -11.11 2.82
N ILE A 40 1.41 -12.05 3.59
CA ILE A 40 0.22 -11.83 4.40
C ILE A 40 0.61 -10.95 5.61
N PRO A 41 -0.14 -9.88 5.92
CA PRO A 41 0.17 -9.02 7.06
C PRO A 41 0.21 -9.79 8.39
N SER A 42 1.34 -9.76 9.07
CA SER A 42 1.49 -10.31 10.42
C SER A 42 2.51 -9.52 11.23
N ILE A 43 2.36 -9.52 12.55
CA ILE A 43 3.35 -8.95 13.47
C ILE A 43 3.39 -9.80 14.73
N LYS A 44 4.56 -9.94 15.33
CA LYS A 44 4.71 -10.44 16.70
C LYS A 44 5.75 -9.64 17.46
N VAL A 45 5.41 -9.19 18.66
CA VAL A 45 6.32 -8.43 19.52
C VAL A 45 6.63 -9.22 20.78
N GLN A 46 7.91 -9.28 21.16
CA GLN A 46 8.37 -9.88 22.42
C GLN A 46 9.33 -8.94 23.13
N ASN A 47 9.00 -8.56 24.36
CA ASN A 47 9.83 -7.65 25.18
C ASN A 47 10.19 -6.33 24.45
N GLY A 48 9.23 -5.78 23.70
CA GLY A 48 9.43 -4.56 22.91
C GLY A 48 10.22 -4.75 21.60
N VAL A 49 10.57 -5.98 21.23
CA VAL A 49 11.30 -6.31 20.00
C VAL A 49 10.36 -7.03 19.03
N ILE A 50 10.30 -6.57 17.78
CA ILE A 50 9.57 -7.26 16.71
C ILE A 50 10.34 -8.54 16.33
N VAL A 51 9.71 -9.70 16.55
CA VAL A 51 10.29 -11.03 16.31
C VAL A 51 9.71 -11.73 15.07
N GLU A 52 8.60 -11.21 14.53
CA GLU A 52 7.98 -11.65 13.28
C GLU A 52 7.33 -10.44 12.60
N MET A 53 7.45 -10.35 11.28
CA MET A 53 6.84 -9.30 10.46
C MET A 53 6.50 -9.87 9.08
N ASP A 54 5.25 -9.69 8.65
CA ASP A 54 4.75 -10.05 7.32
C ASP A 54 5.13 -11.48 6.90
N GLY A 55 4.87 -12.44 7.81
CA GLY A 55 5.10 -13.87 7.60
C GLY A 55 6.56 -14.33 7.73
N LYS A 56 7.53 -13.42 7.93
CA LYS A 56 8.94 -13.75 8.13
C LYS A 56 9.32 -13.68 9.61
N LYS A 57 10.13 -14.63 10.09
CA LYS A 57 10.72 -14.56 11.43
C LYS A 57 11.93 -13.62 11.41
N ARG A 58 12.25 -13.04 12.57
CA ARG A 58 13.40 -12.14 12.72
C ARG A 58 14.74 -12.76 12.30
N THR A 59 14.89 -14.08 12.43
CA THR A 59 16.08 -14.82 11.97
C THR A 59 16.24 -14.85 10.45
N GLU A 60 15.17 -14.57 9.72
CA GLU A 60 15.09 -14.56 8.25
C GLU A 60 15.04 -13.14 7.68
N PHE A 61 15.06 -12.12 8.55
CA PHE A 61 15.05 -10.73 8.13
C PHE A 61 16.34 -10.40 7.38
N ASP A 62 16.18 -9.76 6.23
CA ASP A 62 17.26 -9.08 5.56
C ASP A 62 17.52 -7.70 6.19
N PHE A 63 18.38 -6.91 5.55
CA PHE A 63 18.71 -5.57 6.01
C PHE A 63 17.48 -4.63 6.08
N ASN A 64 16.58 -4.68 5.10
CA ASN A 64 15.40 -3.83 5.05
C ASN A 64 14.42 -4.22 6.15
N GLU A 65 14.17 -5.52 6.33
CA GLU A 65 13.27 -5.99 7.38
C GLU A 65 13.81 -5.67 8.78
N LEU A 66 15.12 -5.84 9.01
CA LEU A 66 15.75 -5.42 10.26
C LEU A 66 15.61 -3.92 10.49
N PHE A 67 15.81 -3.10 9.46
CA PHE A 67 15.68 -1.65 9.58
C PHE A 67 14.24 -1.24 9.93
N ILE A 68 13.26 -1.77 9.20
CA ILE A 68 11.84 -1.47 9.43
C ILE A 68 11.42 -1.91 10.84
N ALA A 69 11.74 -3.14 11.22
CA ALA A 69 11.39 -3.72 12.51
C ALA A 69 12.05 -3.00 13.69
N ASN A 70 13.24 -2.40 13.52
CA ASN A 70 13.94 -1.74 14.61
C ASN A 70 13.64 -0.23 14.71
N TYR A 71 13.27 0.42 13.60
CA TYR A 71 13.24 1.89 13.54
C TYR A 71 11.96 2.49 12.96
N ALA A 72 11.19 1.77 12.16
CA ALA A 72 10.05 2.34 11.43
C ALA A 72 8.69 2.03 12.07
N ILE A 73 8.59 0.92 12.81
CA ILE A 73 7.34 0.49 13.44
C ILE A 73 7.40 0.75 14.95
N ASN A 74 6.37 1.38 15.49
CA ASN A 74 6.18 1.55 16.92
C ASN A 74 5.77 0.21 17.55
N ALA A 75 6.75 -0.54 18.05
CA ALA A 75 6.56 -1.86 18.66
C ALA A 75 5.55 -1.88 19.83
N ASN A 76 5.39 -0.76 20.55
CA ASN A 76 4.44 -0.67 21.67
C ASN A 76 2.98 -0.64 21.21
N LEU A 77 2.72 -0.19 19.98
CA LEU A 77 1.38 -0.09 19.40
C LEU A 77 1.12 -1.17 18.33
N ALA A 78 2.16 -1.87 17.87
CA ALA A 78 2.08 -2.67 16.65
C ALA A 78 1.00 -3.75 16.69
N GLU A 79 0.92 -4.55 17.76
CA GLU A 79 -0.08 -5.61 17.87
C GLU A 79 -1.52 -5.05 17.94
N GLU A 80 -1.74 -3.96 18.68
CA GLU A 80 -3.04 -3.29 18.77
C GLU A 80 -3.47 -2.72 17.42
N MET A 81 -2.57 -2.01 16.72
CA MET A 81 -2.90 -1.38 15.44
C MET A 81 -3.07 -2.41 14.31
N MET A 82 -2.29 -3.50 14.32
CA MET A 82 -2.39 -4.58 13.34
C MET A 82 -3.67 -5.41 13.47
N ALA A 83 -4.27 -5.45 14.67
CA ALA A 83 -5.54 -6.13 14.92
C ALA A 83 -6.75 -5.41 14.30
N ILE A 84 -6.62 -4.11 13.98
CA ILE A 84 -7.70 -3.34 13.33
C ILE A 84 -7.91 -3.90 11.90
N PRO A 85 -9.15 -4.20 11.49
CA PRO A 85 -9.44 -4.62 10.12
C PRO A 85 -8.99 -3.58 9.08
N CYS A 86 -8.44 -4.02 7.95
CA CYS A 86 -7.91 -3.11 6.92
C CYS A 86 -8.96 -2.11 6.43
N VAL A 87 -10.19 -2.59 6.19
CA VAL A 87 -11.34 -1.75 5.79
C VAL A 87 -11.69 -0.68 6.82
N GLU A 88 -11.48 -0.93 8.13
CA GLU A 88 -11.73 0.08 9.16
C GLU A 88 -10.66 1.16 9.17
N ILE A 89 -9.39 0.79 8.97
CA ILE A 89 -8.29 1.74 8.81
C ILE A 89 -8.52 2.58 7.54
N ALA A 90 -8.92 1.95 6.44
CA ALA A 90 -9.26 2.61 5.18
C ALA A 90 -10.40 3.64 5.36
N ARG A 91 -11.48 3.26 6.05
CA ARG A 91 -12.56 4.18 6.43
C ARG A 91 -12.07 5.34 7.29
N LYS A 92 -11.24 5.08 8.30
CA LYS A 92 -10.61 6.13 9.12
C LYS A 92 -9.74 7.07 8.30
N LEU A 93 -9.15 6.62 7.19
CA LEU A 93 -8.36 7.48 6.30
C LEU A 93 -9.22 8.51 5.57
N VAL A 94 -10.49 8.19 5.26
CA VAL A 94 -11.39 9.10 4.51
C VAL A 94 -12.44 9.79 5.38
N ASP A 95 -12.68 9.31 6.59
CA ASP A 95 -13.63 9.92 7.52
C ASP A 95 -13.15 11.31 7.97
N ILE A 96 -14.03 12.30 7.81
CA ILE A 96 -13.79 13.70 8.18
C ILE A 96 -13.79 13.92 9.70
N ASN A 97 -14.43 13.03 10.46
CA ASN A 97 -14.51 13.11 11.92
C ASN A 97 -13.28 12.51 12.60
N VAL A 98 -12.45 11.76 11.85
CA VAL A 98 -11.22 11.15 12.36
C VAL A 98 -10.04 12.07 12.05
N PRO A 99 -9.41 12.68 13.06
CA PRO A 99 -8.32 13.63 12.85
C PRO A 99 -7.06 12.93 12.34
N ARG A 100 -6.23 13.67 11.58
CA ARG A 100 -4.95 13.17 11.04
C ARG A 100 -4.07 12.51 12.11
N ALA A 101 -4.04 13.06 13.32
CA ALA A 101 -3.20 12.55 14.41
C ALA A 101 -3.57 11.11 14.81
N GLU A 102 -4.85 10.75 14.79
CA GLU A 102 -5.31 9.39 15.08
C GLU A 102 -4.86 8.43 13.99
N VAL A 103 -5.01 8.82 12.71
CA VAL A 103 -4.56 8.01 11.58
C VAL A 103 -3.04 7.81 11.61
N VAL A 104 -2.27 8.86 11.91
CA VAL A 104 -0.80 8.75 12.06
C VAL A 104 -0.43 7.79 13.19
N LYS A 105 -1.15 7.84 14.33
CA LYS A 105 -0.93 6.89 15.43
C LYS A 105 -1.15 5.44 14.98
N ILE A 106 -2.22 5.18 14.24
CA ILE A 106 -2.51 3.85 13.70
C ILE A 106 -1.40 3.39 12.75
N PHE A 107 -1.09 4.20 11.74
CA PHE A 107 -0.08 3.87 10.73
C PHE A 107 1.33 3.71 11.32
N SER A 108 1.63 4.32 12.47
CA SER A 108 2.91 4.12 13.16
C SER A 108 3.14 2.69 13.65
N GLY A 109 2.07 1.89 13.81
CA GLY A 109 2.15 0.49 14.27
C GLY A 109 1.93 -0.55 13.16
N LEU A 110 1.70 -0.14 11.91
CA LEU A 110 1.38 -1.07 10.84
C LEU A 110 2.65 -1.58 10.14
N THR A 111 2.58 -2.82 9.65
CA THR A 111 3.62 -3.39 8.79
C THR A 111 3.48 -2.92 7.34
N PRO A 112 4.53 -3.04 6.52
CA PRO A 112 4.46 -2.74 5.10
C PRO A 112 3.31 -3.45 4.38
N ALA A 113 3.15 -4.76 4.59
CA ALA A 113 2.07 -5.52 3.94
C ALA A 113 0.69 -5.03 4.40
N LYS A 114 0.52 -4.73 5.70
CA LYS A 114 -0.75 -4.20 6.22
C LYS A 114 -1.11 -2.85 5.58
N ILE A 115 -0.13 -1.97 5.40
CA ILE A 115 -0.35 -0.68 4.74
C ILE A 115 -0.80 -0.90 3.30
N ALA A 116 -0.14 -1.78 2.54
CA ALA A 116 -0.55 -2.10 1.18
C ALA A 116 -2.00 -2.63 1.12
N THR A 117 -2.35 -3.58 1.98
CA THR A 117 -3.73 -4.11 2.05
C THR A 117 -4.76 -3.04 2.44
N VAL A 118 -4.40 -2.06 3.29
CA VAL A 118 -5.30 -0.92 3.58
C VAL A 118 -5.53 -0.06 2.35
N MET A 119 -4.52 0.10 1.49
CA MET A 119 -4.66 0.88 0.26
C MET A 119 -5.51 0.14 -0.78
N ASP A 120 -5.47 -1.19 -0.81
CA ASP A 120 -6.31 -2.01 -1.71
C ASP A 120 -7.82 -1.85 -1.44
N GLU A 121 -8.21 -1.40 -0.25
CA GLU A 121 -9.60 -1.12 0.13
C GLU A 121 -10.12 0.22 -0.40
N LEU A 122 -9.27 1.03 -1.05
CA LEU A 122 -9.58 2.39 -1.46
C LEU A 122 -9.59 2.53 -2.98
N ASN A 123 -10.61 3.19 -3.51
CA ASN A 123 -10.55 3.67 -4.89
C ASN A 123 -9.79 5.01 -4.99
N MET A 124 -9.55 5.47 -6.22
CA MET A 124 -8.77 6.69 -6.47
C MET A 124 -9.36 7.95 -5.80
N VAL A 125 -10.69 8.10 -5.71
CA VAL A 125 -11.32 9.26 -5.07
C VAL A 125 -11.09 9.24 -3.56
N GLU A 126 -11.20 8.06 -2.96
CA GLU A 126 -10.93 7.84 -1.54
C GLU A 126 -9.45 8.07 -1.21
N MET A 127 -8.54 7.62 -2.06
CA MET A 127 -7.11 7.93 -1.93
C MET A 127 -6.84 9.44 -2.01
N MET A 128 -7.44 10.16 -2.97
CA MET A 128 -7.30 11.62 -3.07
C MET A 128 -7.82 12.33 -1.81
N MET A 129 -8.94 11.87 -1.26
CA MET A 129 -9.49 12.35 0.02
C MET A 129 -8.52 12.08 1.19
N GLY A 130 -7.97 10.88 1.26
CA GLY A 130 -6.95 10.51 2.25
C GLY A 130 -5.70 11.38 2.15
N VAL A 131 -5.17 11.59 0.94
CA VAL A 131 -3.96 12.39 0.69
C VAL A 131 -4.13 13.83 1.17
N GLN A 132 -5.26 14.48 0.91
CA GLN A 132 -5.47 15.85 1.37
C GLN A 132 -5.53 15.97 2.90
N LYS A 133 -6.08 14.96 3.59
CA LYS A 133 -6.10 14.91 5.07
C LYS A 133 -4.71 14.61 5.63
N MET A 134 -3.99 13.67 5.03
CA MET A 134 -2.72 13.16 5.54
C MET A 134 -1.52 14.05 5.21
N ARG A 135 -1.63 14.95 4.23
CA ARG A 135 -0.60 15.90 3.85
C ARG A 135 -0.08 16.65 5.08
N ALA A 136 1.22 16.52 5.34
CA ALA A 136 1.84 17.13 6.53
C ALA A 136 1.83 18.66 6.49
N ARG A 137 2.05 19.25 5.30
CA ARG A 137 1.97 20.70 5.09
C ARG A 137 0.57 21.10 4.65
N ARG A 138 0.02 22.14 5.28
CA ARG A 138 -1.28 22.68 4.90
C ARG A 138 -1.29 23.15 3.45
N THR A 139 -0.33 23.99 3.07
CA THR A 139 -0.21 24.57 1.73
C THR A 139 0.64 23.66 0.85
N PRO A 140 0.12 23.18 -0.31
CA PRO A 140 0.92 22.43 -1.27
C PRO A 140 1.99 23.33 -1.91
N SER A 141 3.07 22.72 -2.38
CA SER A 141 4.16 23.37 -3.13
C SER A 141 4.52 22.48 -4.31
N ASN A 142 5.05 23.09 -5.37
CA ASN A 142 5.69 22.41 -6.48
C ASN A 142 7.20 22.64 -6.44
#